data_AF-A0A2E7UTP6-F1
#
_entry.id   AF-A0A2E7UTP6-F1
#
_cell.length_a   1.000
_cell.length_b   1.000
_cell.length_c   1.000
_cell.angle_alpha   90.00
_cell.angle_beta   90.00
_cell.angle_gamma   90.00
#
_symmetry.space_group_name_H-M   'P 1'
#
loop_
_entity.id
_entity.type
_entity.pdbx_description
1 polymer ?
#
loop_
_entity_poly.entity_id
_entity_poly.type
_entity_poly.pdbx_seq_one_letter_code
_entity_poly.pdbx_strand_id
1 'polypeptide(L)'
;MSAVVPPLASPTDVIFQWSDATVLLRTPEAVALVGGLGVVHLPTRREIRAAGEALQAALDREACAEVADRSAEVRAVAVQHHLLDAFRPRLEDATVAAFRADLQPLLAAWADPYAADATGHVHLVHVRRQIAEAPLVDCEALVLLGQAVDAMEAAGNARDRAHRERLASIKGRVRARSRLDSLLVELLADLEPQVVADWLAVRGAGPAPDSPEDRWFIDED
;
A
#
# COMPACT_ATOMS: atom_id res chain seq x y z
N MET A 1 -35.90 -23.06 33.72
CA MET A 1 -35.43 -22.54 32.42
C MET A 1 -33.95 -22.21 32.61
N SER A 2 -33.03 -23.05 32.12
CA SER A 2 -31.59 -22.74 32.17
C SER A 2 -31.28 -21.68 31.14
N ALA A 3 -30.72 -20.56 31.59
CA ALA A 3 -30.11 -19.59 30.68
C ALA A 3 -28.93 -20.28 29.98
N VAL A 4 -29.00 -20.41 28.66
CA VAL A 4 -27.85 -20.82 27.84
C VAL A 4 -26.88 -19.64 27.91
N VAL A 5 -25.84 -19.77 28.73
CA VAL A 5 -24.72 -18.83 28.72
C VAL A 5 -24.01 -19.02 27.38
N PRO A 6 -23.95 -18.00 26.51
CA PRO A 6 -23.20 -18.13 25.26
C PRO A 6 -21.75 -18.47 25.60
N PRO A 7 -21.09 -19.35 24.82
CA PRO A 7 -19.68 -19.66 25.04
C PRO A 7 -18.90 -18.34 24.98
N LEU A 8 -18.04 -18.10 25.98
CA LEU A 8 -17.12 -16.97 25.96
C LEU A 8 -16.26 -17.12 24.70
N ALA A 9 -16.28 -16.11 23.82
CA ALA A 9 -15.40 -16.07 22.67
C ALA A 9 -13.95 -16.21 23.14
N SER A 10 -13.13 -16.95 22.38
CA SER A 10 -11.71 -17.12 22.72
C SER A 10 -11.04 -15.74 22.77
N PRO A 11 -10.08 -15.49 23.68
CA PRO A 11 -9.31 -14.25 23.71
C PRO A 11 -8.70 -13.91 22.33
N THR A 12 -8.29 -14.96 21.62
CA THR A 12 -7.82 -14.92 20.24
C THR A 12 -8.87 -14.35 19.28
N ASP A 13 -10.11 -14.85 19.33
CA ASP A 13 -11.19 -14.43 18.44
C ASP A 13 -11.57 -12.96 18.67
N VAL A 14 -11.51 -12.50 19.92
CA VAL A 14 -11.84 -11.12 20.26
C VAL A 14 -10.76 -10.13 19.81
N ILE A 15 -9.47 -10.47 19.98
CA ILE A 15 -8.36 -9.61 19.54
C ILE A 15 -8.32 -9.50 18.01
N PHE A 16 -8.56 -10.61 17.28
CA PHE A 16 -8.54 -10.59 15.82
C PHE A 16 -9.65 -9.76 15.18
N GLN A 17 -10.71 -9.44 15.92
CA GLN A 17 -11.79 -8.54 15.46
C GLN A 17 -11.46 -7.05 15.65
N TRP A 18 -10.36 -6.69 16.33
CA TRP A 18 -10.00 -5.29 16.57
C TRP A 18 -9.23 -4.69 15.40
N SER A 19 -9.66 -3.54 14.90
CA SER A 19 -8.89 -2.71 13.97
C SER A 19 -7.54 -2.27 14.56
N ASP A 20 -6.58 -1.88 13.72
CA ASP A 20 -5.24 -1.44 14.18
C ASP A 20 -5.32 -0.22 15.12
N ALA A 21 -6.21 0.73 14.81
CA ALA A 21 -6.49 1.88 15.69
C ALA A 21 -7.01 1.44 17.06
N THR A 22 -7.93 0.46 17.09
CA THR A 22 -8.50 -0.06 18.33
C THR A 22 -7.44 -0.74 19.19
N VAL A 23 -6.51 -1.49 18.58
CA VAL A 23 -5.43 -2.19 19.30
C VAL A 23 -4.38 -1.25 19.85
N LEU A 24 -4.03 -0.21 19.11
CA LEU A 24 -3.13 0.83 19.60
C LEU A 24 -3.73 1.60 20.78
N LEU A 25 -5.01 1.97 20.70
CA LEU A 25 -5.73 2.62 21.80
C LEU A 25 -5.74 1.75 23.06
N ARG A 26 -5.75 0.41 22.91
CA ARG A 26 -5.81 -0.57 24.02
C ARG A 26 -4.44 -1.02 24.54
N THR A 27 -3.35 -0.63 23.88
CA THR A 27 -1.98 -1.03 24.25
C THR A 27 -1.54 -0.49 25.63
N PRO A 28 -1.82 0.78 25.99
CA PRO A 28 -1.47 1.31 27.33
C PRO A 28 -2.12 0.52 28.48
N GLU A 29 -3.37 0.07 28.32
CA GLU A 29 -4.05 -0.73 29.33
C GLU A 29 -3.41 -2.12 29.47
N ALA A 30 -3.03 -2.77 28.37
CA ALA A 30 -2.30 -4.03 28.42
C ALA A 30 -0.96 -3.87 29.17
N VAL A 31 -0.23 -2.79 28.92
CA VAL A 31 1.02 -2.45 29.64
C VAL A 31 0.77 -2.19 31.14
N ALA A 32 -0.36 -1.58 31.49
CA ALA A 32 -0.74 -1.35 32.89
C ALA A 32 -1.09 -2.66 33.61
N LEU A 33 -1.84 -3.55 32.94
CA LEU A 33 -2.23 -4.86 33.44
C LEU A 33 -1.00 -5.71 33.79
N VAL A 34 -0.04 -5.85 32.88
CA VAL A 34 1.23 -6.56 33.14
C VAL A 34 1.98 -6.00 34.35
N GLY A 35 2.00 -4.68 34.50
CA GLY A 35 2.68 -4.02 35.61
C GLY A 35 2.08 -4.31 36.99
N GLY A 36 0.83 -4.77 37.06
CA GLY A 36 0.15 -5.13 38.30
C GLY A 36 0.25 -6.61 38.68
N LEU A 37 0.65 -7.49 37.76
CA LEU A 37 0.49 -8.94 37.93
C LEU A 37 1.69 -9.66 38.55
N GLY A 38 2.92 -9.11 38.45
CA GLY A 38 4.11 -9.69 39.10
C GLY A 38 4.50 -11.12 38.68
N VAL A 39 3.91 -11.65 37.59
CA VAL A 39 4.13 -13.00 37.07
C VAL A 39 5.36 -13.05 36.16
N VAL A 40 6.17 -14.11 36.30
CA VAL A 40 7.49 -14.25 35.64
C VAL A 40 7.40 -14.69 34.17
N HIS A 41 6.32 -15.38 33.78
CA HIS A 41 6.15 -15.96 32.44
C HIS A 41 5.37 -15.08 31.45
N LEU A 42 4.89 -13.92 31.87
CA LEU A 42 4.12 -13.03 31.00
C LEU A 42 5.04 -12.16 30.12
N PRO A 43 4.55 -11.72 28.95
CA PRO A 43 5.18 -10.66 28.17
C PRO A 43 5.45 -9.43 29.05
N THR A 44 6.65 -8.87 28.95
CA THR A 44 7.03 -7.72 29.77
C THR A 44 6.33 -6.45 29.30
N ARG A 45 6.14 -5.49 30.22
CA ARG A 45 5.63 -4.13 29.90
C ARG A 45 6.39 -3.49 28.74
N ARG A 46 7.71 -3.74 28.67
CA ARG A 46 8.60 -3.21 27.64
C ARG A 46 8.30 -3.84 26.27
N GLU A 47 8.02 -5.14 26.22
CA GLU A 47 7.75 -5.84 24.96
C GLU A 47 6.41 -5.44 24.34
N ILE A 48 5.35 -5.36 25.13
CA ILE A 48 4.02 -4.92 24.65
C ILE A 48 4.09 -3.46 24.17
N ARG A 49 4.76 -2.59 24.95
CA ARG A 49 4.96 -1.18 24.55
C ARG A 49 5.75 -1.07 23.24
N ALA A 50 6.86 -1.80 23.11
CA ALA A 50 7.67 -1.78 21.91
C ALA A 50 6.92 -2.32 20.68
N ALA A 51 6.06 -3.33 20.86
CA ALA A 51 5.22 -3.84 19.78
C ALA A 51 4.15 -2.83 19.34
N GLY A 52 3.51 -2.11 20.27
CA GLY A 52 2.59 -1.01 19.96
C GLY A 52 3.27 0.16 19.25
N GLU A 53 4.44 0.60 19.75
CA GLU A 53 5.24 1.64 19.09
C GLU A 53 5.66 1.22 17.67
N ALA A 54 5.99 -0.06 17.46
CA ALA A 54 6.31 -0.59 16.14
C ALA A 54 5.10 -0.64 15.19
N LEU A 55 3.90 -0.97 15.69
CA LEU A 55 2.66 -0.95 14.91
C LEU A 55 2.28 0.48 14.52
N GLN A 56 2.36 1.44 15.44
CA GLN A 56 2.13 2.86 15.12
C GLN A 56 3.12 3.35 14.05
N ALA A 57 4.42 3.08 14.21
CA ALA A 57 5.42 3.46 13.23
C ALA A 57 5.22 2.77 11.86
N ALA A 58 4.60 1.59 11.81
CA ALA A 58 4.26 0.91 10.57
C ALA A 58 3.06 1.56 9.87
N LEU A 59 2.02 1.96 10.62
CA LEU A 59 0.87 2.71 10.09
C LEU A 59 1.30 4.06 9.51
N ASP A 60 2.14 4.81 10.24
CA ASP A 60 2.63 6.10 9.78
C ASP A 60 3.43 5.95 8.46
N ARG A 61 4.25 4.89 8.35
CA ARG A 61 4.98 4.58 7.11
C ARG A 61 4.05 4.18 5.97
N GLU A 62 3.01 3.41 6.23
CA GLU A 62 2.03 3.01 5.22
C GLU A 62 1.26 4.22 4.68
N ALA A 63 0.82 5.12 5.56
CA ALA A 63 0.17 6.36 5.16
C ALA A 63 1.09 7.23 4.28
N CYS A 64 2.37 7.38 4.65
CA CYS A 64 3.34 8.09 3.81
C CYS A 64 3.56 7.40 2.46
N ALA A 65 3.67 6.07 2.43
CA ALA A 65 3.89 5.30 1.21
C ALA A 65 2.67 5.38 0.26
N GLU A 66 1.45 5.38 0.80
CA GLU A 66 0.23 5.56 0.01
C GLU A 66 0.16 6.94 -0.64
N VAL A 67 0.50 8.00 0.08
CA VAL A 67 0.57 9.35 -0.49
C VAL A 67 1.63 9.43 -1.59
N ALA A 68 2.79 8.80 -1.37
CA ALA A 68 3.87 8.75 -2.37
C ALA A 68 3.46 7.99 -3.63
N ASP A 69 2.78 6.85 -3.49
CA ASP A 69 2.26 6.02 -4.58
C ASP A 69 1.26 6.79 -5.45
N ARG A 70 0.22 7.38 -4.82
CA ARG A 70 -0.77 8.23 -5.51
C ARG A 70 -0.10 9.42 -6.21
N SER A 71 0.86 10.06 -5.54
CA SER A 71 1.59 11.20 -6.11
C SER A 71 2.46 10.80 -7.31
N ALA A 72 3.07 9.62 -7.26
CA ALA A 72 3.88 9.10 -8.36
C ALA A 72 3.02 8.72 -9.57
N GLU A 73 1.85 8.12 -9.33
CA GLU A 73 0.86 7.84 -10.36
C GLU A 73 0.37 9.11 -11.06
N VAL A 74 -0.05 10.12 -10.31
CA VAL A 74 -0.49 11.41 -10.87
C VAL A 74 0.61 12.06 -11.71
N ARG A 75 1.86 12.03 -11.25
CA ARG A 75 3.01 12.55 -12.02
C ARG A 75 3.26 11.75 -13.29
N ALA A 76 3.19 10.42 -13.24
CA ALA A 76 3.39 9.57 -14.41
C ALA A 76 2.34 9.84 -15.48
N VAL A 77 1.06 9.92 -15.08
CA VAL A 77 -0.05 10.27 -15.97
C VAL A 77 0.11 11.70 -16.53
N ALA A 78 0.54 12.67 -15.71
CA ALA A 78 0.79 14.03 -16.18
C ALA A 78 1.94 14.11 -17.20
N VAL A 79 3.04 13.38 -17.00
CA VAL A 79 4.15 13.28 -17.96
C VAL A 79 3.64 12.67 -19.27
N GLN A 80 2.87 11.60 -19.19
CA GLN A 80 2.26 10.95 -20.35
C GLN A 80 1.39 11.92 -21.17
N HIS A 81 0.45 12.61 -20.53
CA HIS A 81 -0.39 13.59 -21.21
C HIS A 81 0.41 14.74 -21.81
N HIS A 82 1.36 15.30 -21.04
CA HIS A 82 2.21 16.39 -21.52
C HIS A 82 2.99 15.99 -22.78
N LEU A 83 3.53 14.77 -22.81
CA LEU A 83 4.27 14.27 -23.96
C LEU A 83 3.36 14.01 -25.16
N LEU A 84 2.19 13.41 -24.95
CA LEU A 84 1.21 13.21 -26.02
C LEU A 84 0.76 14.55 -26.62
N ASP A 85 0.49 15.56 -25.80
CA ASP A 85 0.06 16.89 -26.25
C ASP A 85 1.20 17.63 -26.97
N ALA A 86 2.44 17.48 -26.52
CA ALA A 86 3.60 18.06 -27.21
C ALA A 86 3.88 17.37 -28.56
N PHE A 87 3.67 16.06 -28.67
CA PHE A 87 4.01 15.29 -29.87
C PHE A 87 2.92 15.25 -30.92
N ARG A 88 1.65 15.20 -30.53
CA ARG A 88 0.52 15.05 -31.46
C ARG A 88 0.53 16.11 -32.59
N PRO A 89 0.72 17.41 -32.33
CA PRO A 89 0.76 18.42 -33.39
C PRO A 89 1.95 18.25 -34.36
N ARG A 90 3.07 17.72 -33.87
CA ARG A 90 4.30 17.53 -34.67
C ARG A 90 4.20 16.34 -35.61
N LEU A 91 3.39 15.34 -35.25
CA LEU A 91 3.14 14.16 -36.06
C LEU A 91 2.15 14.43 -37.18
N GLU A 92 1.31 15.45 -37.04
CA GLU A 92 0.33 15.86 -38.06
C GLU A 92 0.98 16.52 -39.29
N ASP A 93 2.25 16.94 -39.18
CA ASP A 93 3.03 17.49 -40.30
C ASP A 93 3.19 16.45 -41.44
N ALA A 94 2.92 16.89 -42.68
CA ALA A 94 2.93 16.07 -43.89
C ALA A 94 4.32 15.49 -44.21
N THR A 95 5.39 16.13 -43.77
CA THR A 95 6.78 15.68 -43.99
C THR A 95 7.14 14.43 -43.19
N VAL A 96 6.39 14.13 -42.13
CA VAL A 96 6.59 12.98 -41.24
C VAL A 96 5.57 11.84 -41.49
N ALA A 97 4.80 11.89 -42.58
CA ALA A 97 3.70 10.95 -42.83
C ALA A 97 4.10 9.46 -42.91
N ALA A 98 5.27 9.13 -43.49
CA ALA A 98 5.78 7.76 -43.53
C ALA A 98 6.22 7.28 -42.13
N PHE A 99 6.89 8.15 -41.38
CA PHE A 99 7.33 7.90 -40.01
C PHE A 99 6.16 7.84 -39.01
N ARG A 100 5.07 8.58 -39.29
CA ARG A 100 3.82 8.58 -38.53
C ARG A 100 3.18 7.19 -38.48
N ALA A 101 3.18 6.48 -39.61
CA ALA A 101 2.59 5.13 -39.67
C ALA A 101 3.31 4.15 -38.72
N ASP A 102 4.63 4.28 -38.58
CA ASP A 102 5.44 3.46 -37.69
C ASP A 102 5.28 3.86 -36.20
N LEU A 103 5.07 5.15 -35.93
CA LEU A 103 4.88 5.66 -34.56
C LEU A 103 3.44 5.59 -34.04
N GLN A 104 2.43 5.53 -34.92
CA GLN A 104 1.02 5.55 -34.52
C GLN A 104 0.64 4.43 -33.54
N PRO A 105 1.10 3.17 -33.72
CA PRO A 105 0.88 2.10 -32.75
C PRO A 105 1.56 2.39 -31.40
N LEU A 106 2.72 3.03 -31.41
CA LEU A 106 3.49 3.38 -30.21
C LEU A 106 2.82 4.49 -29.40
N LEU A 107 2.28 5.50 -30.09
CA LEU A 107 1.53 6.59 -29.48
C LEU A 107 0.17 6.13 -28.98
N ALA A 108 -0.46 5.18 -29.67
CA ALA A 108 -1.66 4.52 -29.19
C ALA A 108 -1.38 3.72 -27.91
N ALA A 109 -0.24 3.01 -27.84
CA ALA A 109 0.22 2.36 -26.61
C ALA A 109 0.51 3.38 -25.50
N TRP A 110 0.99 4.59 -25.83
CA TRP A 110 1.17 5.67 -24.86
C TRP A 110 -0.11 6.37 -24.44
N ALA A 111 -1.24 6.16 -25.11
CA ALA A 111 -2.53 6.66 -24.65
C ALA A 111 -3.15 5.75 -23.57
N ASP A 112 -2.57 4.56 -23.36
CA ASP A 112 -2.95 3.66 -22.27
C ASP A 112 -2.54 4.27 -20.92
N PRO A 113 -3.44 4.47 -19.94
CA PRO A 113 -3.11 4.98 -18.60
C PRO A 113 -2.08 4.12 -17.83
N TYR A 114 -1.81 2.91 -18.31
CA TYR A 114 -0.80 1.99 -17.80
C TYR A 114 0.53 2.07 -18.57
N ALA A 115 0.68 2.92 -19.59
CA ALA A 115 1.90 3.01 -20.41
C ALA A 115 3.17 3.40 -19.63
N ALA A 116 3.02 4.00 -18.46
CA ALA A 116 4.13 4.32 -17.56
C ALA A 116 4.43 3.19 -16.55
N ASP A 117 3.72 2.06 -16.55
CA ASP A 117 4.04 0.95 -15.65
C ASP A 117 5.05 -0.05 -16.28
N ALA A 118 5.42 -1.08 -15.52
CA ALA A 118 6.32 -2.14 -15.97
C ALA A 118 5.86 -2.85 -17.27
N THR A 119 4.55 -2.86 -17.56
CA THR A 119 3.95 -3.41 -18.79
C THR A 119 4.22 -2.46 -19.97
N GLY A 120 4.08 -1.16 -19.75
CA GLY A 120 4.42 -0.10 -20.72
C GLY A 120 5.91 0.05 -20.99
N HIS A 121 6.79 -0.36 -20.07
CA HIS A 121 8.24 -0.29 -20.23
C HIS A 121 8.77 -1.06 -21.45
N VAL A 122 8.22 -2.24 -21.75
CA VAL A 122 8.61 -3.03 -22.94
C VAL A 122 8.32 -2.26 -24.22
N HIS A 123 7.21 -1.52 -24.26
CA HIS A 123 6.86 -0.66 -25.38
C HIS A 123 7.86 0.50 -25.49
N LEU A 124 8.21 1.17 -24.38
CA LEU A 124 9.20 2.26 -24.38
C LEU A 124 10.57 1.81 -24.91
N VAL A 125 11.05 0.63 -24.52
CA VAL A 125 12.30 0.04 -25.04
C VAL A 125 12.20 -0.22 -26.55
N HIS A 126 11.05 -0.71 -27.03
CA HIS A 126 10.82 -0.92 -28.45
C HIS A 126 10.83 0.40 -29.24
N VAL A 127 10.18 1.46 -28.74
CA VAL A 127 10.23 2.81 -29.34
C VAL A 127 11.68 3.29 -29.42
N ARG A 128 12.43 3.21 -28.33
CA ARG A 128 13.84 3.64 -28.27
C ARG A 128 14.70 2.94 -29.33
N ARG A 129 14.47 1.64 -29.53
CA ARG A 129 15.16 0.86 -30.57
C ARG A 129 14.80 1.32 -31.98
N GLN A 130 13.51 1.55 -32.26
CA GLN A 130 13.06 2.05 -33.56
C GLN A 130 13.59 3.45 -33.86
N ILE A 131 13.66 4.33 -32.86
CA ILE A 131 14.28 5.67 -32.99
C ILE A 131 15.75 5.55 -33.38
N ALA A 132 16.50 4.67 -32.71
CA ALA A 132 17.92 4.47 -32.97
C ALA A 132 18.22 3.85 -34.34
N GLU A 133 17.30 3.03 -34.86
CA GLU A 133 17.41 2.37 -36.17
C GLU A 133 16.84 3.23 -37.33
N ALA A 134 16.20 4.38 -37.02
CA ALA A 134 15.57 5.23 -38.03
C ALA A 134 16.63 5.94 -38.93
N PRO A 135 16.51 5.87 -40.27
CA PRO A 135 17.50 6.40 -41.21
C PRO A 135 17.60 7.94 -41.27
N LEU A 136 16.86 8.66 -40.43
CA LEU A 136 16.77 10.13 -40.40
C LEU A 136 17.39 10.71 -39.11
N VAL A 137 18.62 10.31 -38.79
CA VAL A 137 19.33 10.56 -37.51
C VAL A 137 19.47 12.05 -37.11
N ASP A 138 19.18 13.01 -38.00
CA ASP A 138 19.26 14.47 -37.74
C ASP A 138 17.90 15.21 -37.74
N CYS A 139 16.79 14.51 -37.47
CA CYS A 139 15.51 15.17 -37.26
C CYS A 139 15.34 15.57 -35.79
N GLU A 140 15.20 16.87 -35.49
CA GLU A 140 14.90 17.42 -34.15
C GLU A 140 13.74 16.68 -33.45
N ALA A 141 12.76 16.20 -34.23
CA ALA A 141 11.64 15.41 -33.71
C ALA A 141 12.06 14.07 -33.08
N LEU A 142 13.10 13.40 -33.60
CA LEU A 142 13.63 12.15 -33.03
C LEU A 142 14.33 12.39 -31.69
N VAL A 143 15.08 13.50 -31.58
CA VAL A 143 15.75 13.90 -30.33
C VAL A 143 14.71 14.17 -29.24
N LEU A 144 13.68 14.95 -29.57
CA LEU A 144 12.58 15.22 -28.65
C LEU A 144 11.86 13.92 -28.25
N LEU A 145 11.70 12.97 -29.19
CA LEU A 145 10.99 11.71 -28.92
C LEU A 145 11.82 10.81 -28.00
N GLY A 146 13.14 10.79 -28.17
CA GLY A 146 14.06 10.15 -27.23
C GLY A 146 13.91 10.74 -25.81
N GLN A 147 13.91 12.08 -25.68
CA GLN A 147 13.70 12.75 -24.39
C GLN A 147 12.34 12.43 -23.77
N ALA A 148 11.28 12.30 -24.59
CA ALA A 148 9.95 11.90 -24.14
C ALA A 148 9.95 10.48 -23.58
N VAL A 149 10.59 9.53 -24.27
CA VAL A 149 10.75 8.15 -23.78
C VAL A 149 11.49 8.13 -22.45
N ASP A 150 12.59 8.87 -22.34
CA ASP A 150 13.40 8.94 -21.13
C ASP A 150 12.61 9.49 -19.94
N ALA A 151 11.79 10.52 -20.17
CA ALA A 151 10.92 11.10 -19.15
C ALA A 151 9.81 10.12 -18.71
N MET A 152 9.19 9.40 -19.66
CA MET A 152 8.20 8.36 -19.36
C MET A 152 8.81 7.22 -18.55
N GLU A 153 9.99 6.74 -18.94
CA GLU A 153 10.68 5.67 -18.24
C GLU A 153 11.08 6.09 -16.82
N ALA A 154 11.56 7.32 -16.64
CA ALA A 154 11.87 7.86 -15.32
C ALA A 154 10.62 7.97 -14.42
N ALA A 155 9.51 8.46 -14.98
CA ALA A 155 8.25 8.57 -14.26
C ALA A 155 7.67 7.20 -13.89
N GLY A 156 7.78 6.23 -14.79
CA GLY A 156 7.35 4.86 -14.56
C GLY A 156 8.16 4.12 -13.51
N ASN A 157 9.48 4.22 -13.58
CA ASN A 157 10.38 3.70 -12.55
C ASN A 157 10.10 4.29 -11.16
N ALA A 158 9.70 5.57 -11.10
CA ALA A 158 9.31 6.22 -9.86
C ALA A 158 7.97 5.68 -9.32
N ARG A 159 6.98 5.45 -10.19
CA ARG A 159 5.70 4.79 -9.84
C ARG A 159 5.93 3.38 -9.32
N ASP A 160 6.69 2.56 -10.05
CA ASP A 160 6.99 1.17 -9.65
C ASP A 160 7.75 1.08 -8.33
N ARG A 161 8.61 2.07 -8.05
CA ARG A 161 9.30 2.16 -6.75
C ARG A 161 8.32 2.49 -5.64
N ALA A 162 7.47 3.51 -5.81
CA ALA A 162 6.48 3.91 -4.82
C ALA A 162 5.47 2.79 -4.54
N HIS A 163 5.03 2.08 -5.58
CA HIS A 163 4.15 0.94 -5.46
C HIS A 163 4.79 -0.20 -4.65
N ARG A 164 6.06 -0.54 -4.94
CA ARG A 164 6.80 -1.54 -4.16
C ARG A 164 6.99 -1.12 -2.70
N GLU A 165 7.25 0.16 -2.46
CA GLU A 165 7.35 0.71 -1.10
C GLU A 165 6.02 0.59 -0.35
N ARG A 166 4.88 0.87 -1.00
CA ARG A 166 3.54 0.67 -0.44
C ARG A 166 3.26 -0.80 -0.11
N LEU A 167 3.61 -1.72 -1.00
CA LEU A 167 3.47 -3.16 -0.73
C LEU A 167 4.37 -3.61 0.44
N ALA A 168 5.57 -3.06 0.54
CA ALA A 168 6.49 -3.35 1.65
C ALA A 168 5.97 -2.77 2.98
N SER A 169 5.36 -1.58 2.98
CA SER A 169 4.78 -0.97 4.19
C SER A 169 3.58 -1.75 4.70
N ILE A 170 2.67 -2.18 3.81
CA ILE A 170 1.52 -3.04 4.18
C ILE A 170 2.02 -4.33 4.83
N LYS A 171 3.00 -5.00 4.23
CA LYS A 171 3.62 -6.20 4.81
C LYS A 171 4.26 -5.90 6.18
N GLY A 172 4.86 -4.72 6.34
CA GLY A 172 5.41 -4.24 7.59
C GLY A 172 4.35 -4.09 8.69
N ARG A 173 3.21 -3.45 8.37
CA ARG A 173 2.06 -3.29 9.26
C ARG A 173 1.50 -4.64 9.69
N VAL A 174 1.24 -5.55 8.75
CA VAL A 174 0.72 -6.90 9.05
C VAL A 174 1.65 -7.67 10.00
N ARG A 175 2.97 -7.59 9.80
CA ARG A 175 3.95 -8.22 10.70
C ARG A 175 3.97 -7.57 12.08
N ALA A 176 3.93 -6.24 12.16
CA ALA A 176 3.89 -5.51 13.43
C ALA A 176 2.61 -5.84 14.20
N ARG A 177 1.48 -5.93 13.49
CA ARG A 177 0.20 -6.29 14.06
C ARG A 177 0.19 -7.71 14.61
N SER A 178 0.59 -8.69 13.80
CA SER A 178 0.67 -10.09 14.22
C SER A 178 1.57 -10.30 15.45
N ARG A 179 2.68 -9.54 15.55
CA ARG A 179 3.55 -9.56 16.73
C ARG A 179 2.82 -9.05 17.98
N LEU A 180 2.11 -7.93 17.86
CA LEU A 180 1.36 -7.37 18.99
C LEU A 180 0.21 -8.30 19.40
N ASP A 181 -0.54 -8.85 18.45
CA ASP A 181 -1.60 -9.83 18.72
C ASP A 181 -1.06 -11.05 19.47
N SER A 182 0.09 -11.57 19.07
CA SER A 182 0.71 -12.73 19.73
C SER A 182 1.04 -12.45 21.19
N LEU A 183 1.59 -11.26 21.50
CA LEU A 183 1.88 -10.85 22.88
C LEU A 183 0.60 -10.64 23.70
N LEU A 184 -0.47 -10.10 23.07
CA LEU A 184 -1.75 -9.92 23.75
C LEU A 184 -2.44 -11.27 24.01
N VAL A 185 -2.37 -12.22 23.07
CA VAL A 185 -2.89 -13.58 23.27
C VAL A 185 -2.13 -14.30 24.38
N GLU A 186 -0.80 -14.23 24.39
CA GLU A 186 0.04 -14.80 25.47
C GLU A 186 -0.32 -14.18 26.83
N LEU A 187 -0.48 -12.85 26.87
CA LEU A 187 -0.94 -12.17 28.07
C LEU A 187 -2.29 -12.69 28.55
N LEU A 188 -3.28 -12.86 27.65
CA LEU A 188 -4.62 -13.27 28.04
C LEU A 188 -4.73 -14.76 28.37
N ALA A 189 -3.92 -15.62 27.76
CA ALA A 189 -3.96 -17.06 27.97
C ALA A 189 -3.59 -17.48 29.41
N ASP A 190 -2.69 -16.72 30.05
CA ASP A 190 -2.19 -17.00 31.40
C ASP A 190 -2.98 -16.28 32.51
N LEU A 191 -4.01 -15.51 32.15
CA LEU A 191 -4.89 -14.85 33.11
C LEU A 191 -6.07 -15.73 33.51
N GLU A 192 -6.56 -15.56 34.74
CA GLU A 192 -7.79 -16.22 35.17
C GLU A 192 -8.95 -15.81 34.24
N PRO A 193 -9.84 -16.76 33.85
CA PRO A 193 -10.94 -16.48 32.93
C PRO A 193 -11.84 -15.33 33.36
N GLN A 194 -11.98 -15.07 34.67
CA GLN A 194 -12.73 -13.92 35.18
C GLN A 194 -12.01 -12.59 34.93
N VAL A 195 -10.69 -12.54 35.06
CA VAL A 195 -9.88 -11.33 34.76
C VAL A 195 -9.92 -11.05 33.26
N VAL A 196 -9.84 -12.09 32.43
CA VAL A 196 -10.03 -11.99 30.98
C VAL A 196 -11.45 -11.53 30.65
N ALA A 197 -12.45 -12.15 31.24
CA ALA A 197 -13.85 -11.79 31.03
C ALA A 197 -14.15 -10.37 31.51
N ASP A 198 -13.60 -9.90 32.62
CA ASP A 198 -13.76 -8.53 33.11
C ASP A 198 -13.04 -7.52 32.20
N TRP A 199 -11.82 -7.85 31.77
CA TRP A 199 -11.07 -7.01 30.82
C TRP A 199 -11.78 -6.91 29.46
N LEU A 200 -12.39 -7.99 28.98
CA LEU A 200 -13.19 -8.04 27.76
C LEU A 200 -14.59 -7.41 27.94
N ALA A 201 -15.26 -7.63 29.08
CA ALA A 201 -16.64 -7.22 29.36
C ALA A 201 -16.77 -5.73 29.74
N VAL A 202 -15.79 -5.17 30.44
CA VAL A 202 -15.72 -3.71 30.68
C VAL A 202 -15.63 -2.93 29.36
N ARG A 203 -15.25 -3.60 28.26
CA ARG A 203 -14.84 -2.94 27.03
C ARG A 203 -15.68 -3.25 25.80
N GLY A 204 -16.62 -4.19 25.92
CA GLY A 204 -17.61 -4.50 24.90
C GLY A 204 -17.02 -4.97 23.57
N ALA A 205 -17.82 -5.72 22.81
CA ALA A 205 -17.70 -5.64 21.36
C ALA A 205 -18.01 -4.18 21.00
N GLY A 206 -16.97 -3.35 20.84
CA GLY A 206 -17.17 -2.03 20.27
C GLY A 206 -17.90 -2.19 18.94
N PRO A 207 -18.81 -1.27 18.54
CA PRO A 207 -19.30 -1.29 17.17
C PRO A 207 -18.07 -1.32 16.26
N ALA A 208 -18.07 -2.19 15.24
CA ALA A 208 -17.06 -2.17 14.20
C ALA A 208 -16.88 -0.68 13.80
N PRO A 209 -15.71 -0.08 14.01
CA PRO A 209 -15.54 1.33 13.69
C PRO A 209 -15.80 1.47 12.20
N ASP A 210 -16.68 2.41 11.82
CA ASP A 210 -16.90 2.86 10.43
C ASP A 210 -15.62 3.55 9.91
N SER A 211 -14.54 2.79 9.81
CA SER A 211 -13.31 3.22 9.20
C SER A 211 -13.50 3.16 7.68
N PRO A 212 -13.02 4.14 6.92
CA PRO A 212 -12.99 4.05 5.46
C PRO A 212 -12.23 2.81 4.94
N GLU A 213 -11.41 2.18 5.79
CA GLU A 213 -10.56 1.03 5.51
C GLU A 213 -11.36 -0.30 5.49
N ASP A 214 -12.55 -0.34 6.13
CA ASP A 214 -13.41 -1.53 6.20
C ASP A 214 -14.12 -1.84 4.86
N ARG A 215 -14.14 -0.88 3.92
CA ARG A 215 -14.73 -1.05 2.57
C ARG A 215 -13.83 -1.83 1.61
N TRP A 216 -12.62 -2.17 2.01
CA TRP A 216 -11.64 -2.82 1.13
C TRP A 216 -11.66 -4.35 1.25
N PHE A 217 -12.47 -4.91 2.16
CA PHE A 217 -12.57 -6.35 2.42
C PHE A 217 -13.99 -6.90 2.35
N ILE A 218 -14.92 -6.18 1.71
CA ILE A 218 -16.25 -6.72 1.38
C ILE A 218 -16.29 -6.93 -0.13
N ASP A 219 -15.88 -8.11 -0.54
CA ASP A 219 -16.45 -8.79 -1.71
C ASP A 219 -16.51 -10.30 -1.42
N GLU A 220 -17.61 -10.90 -1.89
CA GLU A 220 -18.01 -12.33 -1.91
C GLU A 220 -18.91 -12.82 -0.74
N ASP A 221 -20.18 -12.42 -0.73
CA ASP A 221 -21.30 -13.11 -1.43
C ASP A 221 -22.60 -12.26 -1.41
#